data_AF-A0A8K0K111-F1
#
_entry.id   AF-A0A8K0K111-F1
#
_cell.length_a   1.000
_cell.length_b   1.000
_cell.length_c   1.000
_cell.angle_alpha   90.00
_cell.angle_beta   90.00
_cell.angle_gamma   90.00
#
_symmetry.space_group_name_H-M   'P 1'
#
loop_
_entity.id
_entity.type
_entity.pdbx_description
1 polymer ?
#
loop_
_entity_poly.entity_id
_entity_poly.type
_entity_poly.pdbx_seq_one_letter_code
_entity_poly.pdbx_strand_id
1 'polypeptide(L)'
;MVQSKNQTGHWSTKFLLDKAAEKLSESWQLNLKQNTATCREIHLLHVEGTVSVPPPKPNDYELFPGIGYYKFHYNKKVVFAEAQSICANEGGHLAIINSEEESNVIRTIYAKHIKQGGPWSYIGFYDRNKAQGFRDFVTIFGQPLNETGFLKWHGDDPNNVGGQQFCGCVVTDGLLGDIGCNDKISFFCEYDLSWGIL
;
A
#
# COMPACT_ATOMS: atom_id res chain seq x y z
N MET A 1 -1.56 32.88 -7.21
CA MET A 1 -0.63 32.35 -8.23
C MET A 1 0.22 33.50 -8.73
N VAL A 2 1.54 33.38 -8.69
CA VAL A 2 2.46 34.45 -9.15
C VAL A 2 3.24 33.92 -10.34
N GLN A 3 3.10 34.57 -11.49
CA GLN A 3 3.84 34.24 -12.70
C GLN A 3 4.99 35.22 -12.89
N SER A 4 6.15 34.73 -13.34
CA SER A 4 7.30 35.59 -13.65
C SER A 4 8.05 35.05 -14.86
N LYS A 5 8.63 35.96 -15.64
CA LYS A 5 9.50 35.64 -16.78
C LYS A 5 10.77 36.46 -16.65
N ASN A 6 11.93 35.81 -16.69
CA ASN A 6 13.22 36.50 -16.57
C ASN A 6 13.69 37.05 -17.94
N GLN A 7 14.84 37.75 -17.93
CA GLN A 7 15.44 38.34 -19.13
C GLN A 7 15.88 37.31 -20.18
N THR A 8 16.12 36.05 -19.80
CA THR A 8 16.46 34.95 -20.72
C THR A 8 15.23 34.27 -21.31
N GLY A 9 14.03 34.74 -20.97
CA GLY A 9 12.76 34.16 -21.42
C GLY A 9 12.30 32.94 -20.62
N HIS A 10 13.01 32.54 -19.58
CA HIS A 10 12.62 31.46 -18.68
C HIS A 10 11.39 31.90 -17.86
N TRP A 11 10.33 31.11 -17.92
CA TRP A 11 9.06 31.37 -17.25
C TRP A 11 8.92 30.47 -16.02
N SER A 12 8.37 31.02 -14.93
CA SER A 12 8.06 30.28 -13.72
C SER A 12 6.73 30.73 -13.12
N THR A 13 6.00 29.79 -12.55
CA THR A 13 4.79 30.05 -11.76
C THR A 13 4.94 29.48 -10.37
N LYS A 14 4.59 30.28 -9.36
CA LYS A 14 4.51 29.87 -7.96
C LYS A 14 3.07 29.80 -7.50
N PHE A 15 2.72 28.70 -6.85
CA PHE A 15 1.47 28.50 -6.15
C PHE A 15 1.74 28.67 -4.65
N LEU A 16 0.90 29.46 -3.98
CA LEU A 16 0.91 29.66 -2.53
C LEU A 16 -0.45 29.19 -2.03
N LEU A 17 -0.45 28.30 -1.05
CA LEU A 17 -1.65 27.85 -0.38
C LEU A 17 -1.53 28.22 1.10
N ASP A 18 -2.29 29.22 1.51
CA ASP A 18 -2.40 29.63 2.90
C ASP A 18 -3.71 29.06 3.46
N LYS A 19 -3.62 28.18 4.46
CA LYS A 19 -4.78 27.65 5.17
C LYS A 19 -4.74 28.08 6.63
N ALA A 20 -5.75 28.82 7.06
CA ALA A 20 -6.00 29.07 8.48
C ALA A 20 -6.81 27.90 9.06
N ALA A 21 -6.30 27.28 10.12
CA ALA A 21 -7.02 26.28 10.90
C ALA A 21 -6.61 26.43 12.37
N GLU A 22 -7.55 26.15 13.29
CA GLU A 22 -7.26 26.16 14.74
C GLU A 22 -6.20 25.12 15.12
N LYS A 23 -6.12 24.02 14.35
CA LYS A 23 -5.07 23.01 14.41
C LYS A 23 -4.79 22.53 12.98
N LEU A 24 -3.55 22.66 12.52
CA LEU A 24 -3.13 22.09 11.25
C LEU A 24 -2.81 20.60 11.45
N SER A 25 -3.24 19.75 10.52
CA SER A 25 -2.74 18.37 10.43
C SER A 25 -1.21 18.39 10.25
N GLU A 26 -0.49 17.46 10.85
CA GLU A 26 0.97 17.32 10.65
C GLU A 26 1.29 16.60 9.34
N SER A 27 0.29 15.98 8.70
CA SER A 27 0.44 15.22 7.47
C SER A 27 -0.43 15.86 6.39
N TRP A 28 0.22 16.41 5.37
CA TRP A 28 -0.41 16.96 4.17
C TRP A 28 0.15 16.24 2.96
N GLN A 29 -0.69 15.98 1.97
CA GLN A 29 -0.26 15.39 0.72
C GLN A 29 -0.50 16.37 -0.42
N LEU A 30 0.55 16.61 -1.20
CA LEU A 30 0.51 17.40 -2.42
C LEU A 30 0.59 16.46 -3.62
N ASN A 31 -0.50 16.34 -4.37
CA ASN A 31 -0.55 15.60 -5.61
C ASN A 31 -0.46 16.59 -6.77
N LEU A 32 0.58 16.46 -7.61
CA LEU A 32 0.77 17.26 -8.82
C LEU A 32 0.51 16.40 -10.05
N LYS A 33 -0.47 16.79 -10.87
CA LYS A 33 -0.71 16.20 -12.18
C LYS A 33 -0.29 17.17 -13.26
N GLN A 34 0.51 16.68 -14.20
CA GLN A 34 0.96 17.44 -15.36
C GLN A 34 0.38 16.82 -16.64
N ASN A 35 -0.41 17.60 -17.36
CA ASN A 35 -0.94 17.23 -18.66
C ASN A 35 -0.52 18.26 -19.71
N THR A 36 -0.22 17.79 -20.92
CA THR A 36 0.01 18.66 -22.07
C THR A 36 -1.09 18.46 -23.09
N ALA A 37 -1.63 19.56 -23.62
CA ALA A 37 -2.61 19.55 -24.69
C ALA A 37 -2.08 20.40 -25.84
N THR A 38 -2.21 19.91 -27.07
CA THR A 38 -1.85 20.69 -28.26
C THR A 38 -3.12 20.93 -29.06
N CYS A 39 -3.43 22.20 -29.32
CA CYS A 39 -4.54 22.58 -30.18
C CYS A 39 -4.00 23.49 -31.28
N ARG A 40 -3.96 22.97 -32.52
CA ARG A 40 -3.28 23.62 -33.66
C ARG A 40 -1.79 23.86 -33.31
N GLU A 41 -1.31 25.10 -33.38
CA GLU A 41 0.07 25.50 -33.04
C GLU A 41 0.25 25.93 -31.57
N ILE A 42 -0.78 25.82 -30.73
CA ILE A 42 -0.71 26.20 -29.32
C ILE A 42 -0.46 24.95 -28.47
N HIS A 43 0.63 24.96 -27.72
CA HIS A 43 0.94 23.97 -26.70
C HIS A 43 0.52 24.50 -25.32
N LEU A 44 -0.42 23.82 -24.70
CA LEU A 44 -0.93 24.10 -23.35
C LEU A 44 -0.32 23.11 -22.37
N LEU A 45 0.27 23.64 -21.29
CA LEU A 45 0.68 22.87 -20.12
C LEU A 45 -0.34 23.11 -19.01
N HIS A 46 -1.07 22.06 -18.64
CA HIS A 46 -2.00 22.06 -17.52
C HIS A 46 -1.33 21.40 -16.30
N VAL A 47 -1.16 22.17 -15.22
CA VAL A 47 -0.64 21.67 -13.95
C VAL A 47 -1.74 21.82 -12.91
N GLU A 48 -2.21 20.69 -12.38
CA GLU A 48 -3.20 20.64 -11.32
C GLU A 48 -2.52 20.18 -10.02
N GLY A 49 -2.69 20.98 -8.96
CA GLY A 49 -2.17 20.65 -7.63
C GLY A 49 -3.32 20.44 -6.65
N THR A 50 -3.45 19.23 -6.12
CA THR A 50 -4.42 18.91 -5.07
C THR A 50 -3.70 18.78 -3.73
N VAL A 51 -4.15 19.55 -2.74
CA VAL A 51 -3.67 19.42 -1.35
C VAL A 51 -4.76 18.74 -0.53
N SER A 52 -4.45 17.55 -0.02
CA SER A 52 -5.36 16.74 0.79
C SER A 52 -4.80 16.51 2.18
N VAL A 53 -5.71 16.44 3.16
CA VAL A 53 -5.39 15.91 4.49
C VAL A 53 -5.70 14.41 4.40
N PRO A 54 -4.74 13.51 4.68
CA PRO A 54 -5.02 12.09 4.70
C PRO A 54 -6.13 11.78 5.71
N PRO A 55 -6.88 10.68 5.52
CA PRO A 55 -7.92 10.27 6.46
C PRO A 55 -7.41 10.26 7.91
N PRO A 56 -8.26 10.54 8.91
CA PRO A 56 -7.87 10.53 10.31
C PRO A 56 -7.13 9.23 10.64
N LYS A 57 -5.91 9.36 11.16
CA LYS A 57 -5.04 8.24 11.56
C LYS A 57 -5.85 7.22 12.37
N PRO A 58 -6.05 5.99 11.88
CA PRO A 58 -6.58 4.90 12.68
C PRO A 58 -5.61 4.59 13.82
N ASN A 59 -6.13 4.33 15.03
CA ASN A 59 -5.26 4.17 16.21
C ASN A 59 -4.19 3.10 15.97
N ASP A 60 -2.94 3.47 16.30
CA ASP A 60 -1.72 2.66 16.24
C ASP A 60 -1.15 2.30 14.85
N TYR A 61 -1.66 2.91 13.77
CA TYR A 61 -1.04 2.79 12.44
C TYR A 61 0.18 3.72 12.30
N GLU A 62 1.22 3.27 11.59
CA GLU A 62 2.41 4.06 11.24
C GLU A 62 2.23 4.62 9.83
N LEU A 63 2.39 5.94 9.66
CA LEU A 63 2.32 6.60 8.36
C LEU A 63 3.67 6.53 7.65
N PHE A 64 3.65 6.05 6.41
CA PHE A 64 4.76 6.17 5.48
C PHE A 64 4.36 7.18 4.38
N PRO A 65 4.90 8.41 4.39
CA PRO A 65 4.47 9.47 3.50
C PRO A 65 4.52 9.07 2.01
N GLY A 66 3.41 9.29 1.30
CA GLY A 66 3.28 8.94 -0.11
C GLY A 66 3.08 7.46 -0.41
N ILE A 67 3.10 6.59 0.61
CA ILE A 67 2.92 5.15 0.48
C ILE A 67 1.58 4.73 1.10
N GLY A 68 1.47 4.76 2.43
CA GLY A 68 0.29 4.23 3.12
C GLY A 68 0.37 4.32 4.63
N TYR A 69 -0.71 3.93 5.31
CA TYR A 69 -0.69 3.65 6.74
C TYR A 69 -0.61 2.15 6.96
N TYR A 70 0.31 1.70 7.81
CA TYR A 70 0.50 0.27 8.08
C TYR A 70 0.45 -0.02 9.57
N LYS A 71 -0.09 -1.18 9.93
CA LYS A 71 -0.05 -1.70 11.30
C LYS A 71 0.35 -3.16 11.28
N PHE A 72 1.38 -3.48 12.05
CA PHE A 72 1.77 -4.87 12.26
C PHE A 72 1.14 -5.41 13.55
N HIS A 73 0.21 -6.34 13.41
CA HIS A 73 -0.37 -7.07 14.53
C HIS A 73 0.54 -8.21 15.00
N TYR A 74 1.77 -7.88 15.41
CA TYR A 74 2.83 -8.85 15.72
C TYR A 74 2.54 -9.74 16.94
N ASN A 75 1.72 -9.27 17.88
CA ASN A 75 1.38 -9.97 19.13
C ASN A 75 0.04 -10.71 19.05
N LYS A 76 -0.64 -10.69 17.90
CA LYS A 76 -1.93 -11.34 17.69
C LYS A 76 -1.81 -12.35 16.56
N LYS A 77 -2.02 -13.62 16.89
CA LYS A 77 -1.91 -14.74 15.95
C LYS A 77 -3.26 -15.36 15.69
N VAL A 78 -3.74 -15.22 14.46
CA VAL A 78 -5.10 -15.58 14.04
C VAL A 78 -5.06 -16.22 12.66
N VAL A 79 -6.17 -16.80 12.22
CA VAL A 79 -6.32 -17.35 10.86
C VAL A 79 -6.58 -16.25 9.84
N PHE A 80 -6.38 -16.51 8.55
CA PHE A 80 -6.47 -15.51 7.48
C PHE A 80 -7.80 -14.74 7.48
N ALA A 81 -8.92 -15.45 7.58
CA ALA A 81 -10.25 -14.83 7.57
C ALA A 81 -10.49 -13.90 8.78
N GLU A 82 -9.93 -14.24 9.93
CA GLU A 82 -10.00 -13.40 11.13
C GLU A 82 -9.08 -12.18 10.99
N ALA A 83 -7.87 -12.35 10.43
CA ALA A 83 -6.96 -11.25 10.13
C ALA A 83 -7.61 -10.21 9.19
N GLN A 84 -8.26 -10.68 8.11
CA GLN A 84 -9.02 -9.85 7.19
C GLN A 84 -10.15 -9.09 7.90
N SER A 85 -10.90 -9.79 8.76
CA SER A 85 -11.98 -9.17 9.54
C SER A 85 -11.47 -8.11 10.52
N ILE A 86 -10.30 -8.34 11.13
CA ILE A 86 -9.68 -7.37 12.04
C ILE A 86 -9.29 -6.11 11.29
N CYS A 87 -8.57 -6.22 10.16
CA CYS A 87 -8.19 -5.05 9.38
C CYS A 87 -9.43 -4.28 8.88
N ALA A 88 -10.47 -4.99 8.42
CA ALA A 88 -11.74 -4.39 8.00
C ALA A 88 -12.45 -3.65 9.13
N ASN A 89 -12.49 -4.22 10.34
CA ASN A 89 -13.09 -3.59 11.52
C ASN A 89 -12.29 -2.38 12.03
N GLU A 90 -10.98 -2.35 11.77
CA GLU A 90 -10.20 -1.14 12.02
C GLU A 90 -10.57 -0.05 11.01
N GLY A 91 -11.00 -0.43 9.80
CA GLY A 91 -11.37 0.45 8.68
C GLY A 91 -10.49 0.31 7.44
N GLY A 92 -9.50 -0.59 7.48
CA GLY A 92 -8.55 -0.85 6.40
C GLY A 92 -8.72 -2.25 5.83
N HIS A 93 -7.63 -2.84 5.36
CA HIS A 93 -7.63 -4.21 4.84
C HIS A 93 -6.29 -4.90 5.11
N LEU A 94 -6.18 -6.20 4.85
CA LEU A 94 -4.87 -6.86 4.88
C LEU A 94 -3.96 -6.18 3.85
N ALA A 95 -2.72 -5.88 4.22
CA ALA A 95 -1.80 -5.13 3.37
C ALA A 95 -1.57 -5.82 2.02
N ILE A 96 -1.62 -5.09 0.92
CA ILE A 96 -1.39 -5.62 -0.43
C ILE A 96 -0.11 -5.00 -0.96
N ILE A 97 0.99 -5.74 -0.86
CA ILE A 97 2.28 -5.28 -1.38
C ILE A 97 2.21 -5.22 -2.90
N ASN A 98 2.19 -4.00 -3.44
CA ASN A 98 2.02 -3.70 -4.86
C ASN A 98 3.24 -2.94 -5.46
N SER A 99 4.24 -2.60 -4.63
CA SER A 99 5.47 -1.94 -5.05
C SER A 99 6.71 -2.34 -4.23
N GLU A 100 7.90 -2.03 -4.73
CA GLU A 100 9.16 -2.20 -3.98
C GLU A 100 9.18 -1.32 -2.72
N GLU A 101 8.64 -0.11 -2.83
CA GLU A 101 8.55 0.86 -1.76
C GLU A 101 7.74 0.29 -0.60
N GLU A 102 6.58 -0.32 -0.88
CA GLU A 102 5.76 -0.99 0.12
C GLU A 102 6.45 -2.21 0.74
N SER A 103 7.11 -3.04 -0.06
CA SER A 103 7.89 -4.18 0.46
C SER A 103 8.96 -3.71 1.47
N ASN A 104 9.63 -2.59 1.19
CA ASN A 104 10.61 -1.99 2.08
C ASN A 104 9.98 -1.40 3.36
N VAL A 105 8.78 -0.82 3.26
CA VAL A 105 8.00 -0.37 4.42
C VAL A 105 7.67 -1.55 5.34
N ILE A 106 7.10 -2.62 4.77
CA ILE A 106 6.74 -3.84 5.52
C ILE A 106 7.99 -4.40 6.20
N ARG A 107 9.10 -4.56 5.48
CA ARG A 107 10.38 -5.04 6.02
C ARG A 107 10.86 -4.18 7.20
N THR A 108 10.74 -2.86 7.10
CA THR A 108 11.13 -1.91 8.16
C THR A 108 10.31 -2.10 9.43
N ILE A 109 8.99 -2.26 9.30
CA ILE A 109 8.10 -2.50 10.45
C ILE A 109 8.35 -3.90 11.04
N TYR A 110 8.48 -4.90 10.17
CA TYR A 110 8.74 -6.29 10.56
C TYR A 110 10.02 -6.39 11.39
N ALA A 111 11.11 -5.72 10.97
CA ALA A 111 12.40 -5.70 11.66
C ALA A 111 12.32 -5.29 13.14
N LYS A 112 11.38 -4.41 13.50
CA LYS A 112 11.16 -3.97 14.89
C LYS A 112 10.57 -5.07 15.78
N HIS A 113 9.92 -6.09 15.20
CA HIS A 113 9.10 -7.07 15.90
C HIS A 113 9.31 -8.54 15.48
N ILE A 114 10.42 -8.86 14.78
CA ILE A 114 10.71 -10.22 14.26
C ILE A 114 10.51 -11.30 15.31
N LYS A 115 11.02 -11.08 16.53
CA LYS A 115 10.99 -12.09 17.62
C LYS A 115 9.57 -12.44 18.05
N GLN A 116 8.62 -11.50 17.97
CA GLN A 116 7.25 -11.67 18.42
C GLN A 116 6.33 -12.13 17.27
N GLY A 117 6.48 -11.49 16.11
CA GLY A 117 5.65 -11.74 14.93
C GLY A 117 5.81 -13.14 14.35
N GLY A 118 7.01 -13.72 14.49
CA GLY A 118 7.39 -14.94 13.79
C GLY A 118 8.02 -14.63 12.43
N PRO A 119 8.28 -15.64 11.59
CA PRO A 119 8.92 -15.42 10.29
C PRO A 119 7.93 -15.20 9.13
N TRP A 120 6.64 -15.44 9.33
CA TRP A 120 5.57 -15.24 8.35
C TRP A 120 4.43 -14.40 8.93
N SER A 121 3.89 -13.48 8.12
CA SER A 121 2.72 -12.69 8.47
C SER A 121 1.73 -12.65 7.31
N TYR A 122 0.43 -12.77 7.58
CA TYR A 122 -0.58 -12.65 6.52
C TYR A 122 -0.58 -11.26 5.87
N ILE A 123 -0.77 -11.27 4.55
CA ILE A 123 -1.01 -10.10 3.69
C ILE A 123 -2.15 -10.41 2.70
N GLY A 124 -2.68 -9.40 2.04
CA GLY A 124 -3.98 -9.38 1.37
C GLY A 124 -4.03 -10.05 0.00
N PHE A 125 -3.57 -11.29 -0.12
CA PHE A 125 -3.77 -12.09 -1.33
C PHE A 125 -4.02 -13.56 -1.00
N TYR A 126 -4.61 -14.29 -1.93
CA TYR A 126 -4.92 -15.72 -1.78
C TYR A 126 -4.99 -16.40 -3.14
N ASP A 127 -4.83 -17.72 -3.16
CA ASP A 127 -5.05 -18.55 -4.34
C ASP A 127 -6.54 -18.85 -4.49
N ARG A 128 -7.17 -18.34 -5.56
CA ARG A 128 -8.58 -18.59 -5.83
C ARG A 128 -8.86 -19.97 -6.42
N ASN A 129 -7.84 -20.67 -6.92
CA ASN A 129 -7.97 -21.97 -7.60
C ASN A 129 -7.43 -23.13 -6.76
N LYS A 130 -8.01 -23.31 -5.56
CA LYS A 130 -7.61 -24.34 -4.58
C LYS A 130 -7.61 -25.80 -5.08
N ALA A 131 -8.28 -26.09 -6.19
CA ALA A 131 -8.59 -27.45 -6.63
C ALA A 131 -8.05 -27.84 -8.01
N GLN A 132 -7.45 -26.91 -8.78
CA GLN A 132 -7.23 -27.13 -10.23
C GLN A 132 -5.77 -27.37 -10.64
N GLY A 133 -4.85 -27.52 -9.69
CA GLY A 133 -3.46 -27.89 -9.98
C GLY A 133 -2.60 -26.78 -10.61
N PHE A 134 -3.18 -25.61 -10.91
CA PHE A 134 -2.47 -24.39 -11.28
C PHE A 134 -2.79 -23.28 -10.27
N ARG A 135 -1.78 -22.46 -9.95
CA ARG A 135 -1.86 -21.38 -8.95
C ARG A 135 -2.42 -20.12 -9.60
N ASP A 136 -3.42 -19.52 -8.97
CA ASP A 136 -4.05 -18.29 -9.46
C ASP A 136 -4.24 -17.33 -8.28
N PHE A 137 -3.19 -16.58 -7.99
CA PHE A 137 -3.17 -15.64 -6.88
C PHE A 137 -3.84 -14.33 -7.26
N VAL A 138 -4.78 -13.92 -6.42
CA VAL A 138 -5.47 -12.64 -6.51
C VAL A 138 -5.38 -11.91 -5.18
N THR A 139 -5.43 -10.59 -5.22
CA THR A 139 -5.59 -9.79 -4.01
C THR A 139 -6.96 -10.07 -3.37
N ILE A 140 -7.14 -9.65 -2.13
CA ILE A 140 -8.44 -9.68 -1.45
C ILE A 140 -9.52 -8.83 -2.15
N PHE A 141 -9.14 -7.99 -3.13
CA PHE A 141 -10.04 -7.23 -4.00
C PHE A 141 -10.25 -7.87 -5.38
N GLY A 142 -9.65 -9.03 -5.64
CA GLY A 142 -9.82 -9.79 -6.88
C GLY A 142 -8.91 -9.37 -8.03
N GLN A 143 -7.99 -8.42 -7.82
CA GLN A 143 -6.97 -8.08 -8.81
C GLN A 143 -5.94 -9.22 -8.93
N PRO A 144 -5.55 -9.64 -10.15
CA PRO A 144 -4.46 -10.60 -10.32
C PRO A 144 -3.17 -10.11 -9.68
N LEU A 145 -2.48 -10.97 -8.92
CA LEU A 145 -1.28 -10.57 -8.16
C LEU A 145 -0.12 -10.14 -9.08
N ASN A 146 -0.04 -10.71 -10.29
CA ASN A 146 0.95 -10.30 -11.29
C ASN A 146 0.69 -8.92 -11.92
N GLU A 147 -0.49 -8.33 -11.68
CA GLU A 147 -0.88 -7.01 -12.18
C GLU A 147 -0.81 -5.93 -11.10
N THR A 148 -0.43 -6.27 -9.85
CA THR A 148 -0.35 -5.28 -8.75
C THR A 148 0.88 -4.37 -8.85
N GLY A 149 1.96 -4.85 -9.49
CA GLY A 149 3.23 -4.14 -9.58
C GLY A 149 4.37 -4.73 -8.74
N PHE A 150 4.07 -5.73 -7.90
CA PHE A 150 5.06 -6.45 -7.11
C PHE A 150 4.79 -7.96 -7.09
N LEU A 151 5.72 -8.73 -7.66
CA LEU A 151 5.65 -10.19 -7.71
C LEU A 151 7.05 -10.78 -7.49
N LYS A 152 7.52 -10.74 -6.24
CA LYS A 152 8.81 -11.31 -5.83
C LYS A 152 8.60 -12.29 -4.68
N TRP A 153 8.85 -13.57 -4.95
CA TRP A 153 8.68 -14.65 -3.99
C TRP A 153 9.93 -14.89 -3.15
N HIS A 154 9.71 -15.37 -1.92
CA HIS A 154 10.76 -15.82 -1.04
C HIS A 154 11.25 -17.21 -1.45
N GLY A 155 12.50 -17.30 -1.91
CA GLY A 155 13.10 -18.58 -2.25
C GLY A 155 12.29 -19.37 -3.30
N ASP A 156 11.84 -20.56 -2.91
CA ASP A 156 11.08 -21.48 -3.77
C ASP A 156 9.55 -21.28 -3.66
N ASP A 157 9.07 -20.26 -2.96
CA ASP A 157 7.65 -19.93 -2.92
C ASP A 157 7.15 -19.48 -4.31
N PRO A 158 5.87 -19.71 -4.63
CA PRO A 158 4.90 -20.44 -3.84
C PRO A 158 5.09 -21.96 -4.02
N ASN A 159 5.28 -22.70 -2.93
CA ASN A 159 5.67 -24.12 -2.96
C ASN A 159 4.54 -25.09 -2.57
N ASN A 160 3.41 -24.57 -2.04
CA ASN A 160 2.24 -25.35 -1.65
C ASN A 160 2.56 -26.61 -0.82
N VAL A 161 3.45 -26.49 0.18
CA VAL A 161 3.75 -27.50 1.20
C VAL A 161 2.47 -28.17 1.70
N GLY A 162 2.43 -29.50 1.58
CA GLY A 162 1.30 -30.32 2.04
C GLY A 162 0.00 -30.11 1.26
N GLY A 163 0.03 -29.39 0.13
CA GLY A 163 -1.12 -29.15 -0.74
C GLY A 163 -2.18 -28.23 -0.12
N GLN A 164 -1.82 -27.41 0.86
CA GLN A 164 -2.76 -26.68 1.71
C GLN A 164 -2.45 -25.19 1.90
N GLN A 165 -1.42 -24.65 1.23
CA GLN A 165 -1.08 -23.24 1.33
C GLN A 165 -1.85 -22.47 0.26
N PHE A 166 -2.90 -21.74 0.65
CA PHE A 166 -3.77 -21.02 -0.28
C PHE A 166 -3.93 -19.54 0.08
N CYS A 167 -3.22 -19.06 1.10
CA CYS A 167 -3.27 -17.68 1.54
C CYS A 167 -1.88 -17.08 1.47
N GLY A 168 -1.82 -15.79 1.18
CA GLY A 168 -0.59 -15.05 1.03
C GLY A 168 0.00 -14.62 2.36
N CYS A 169 1.32 -14.71 2.47
CA CYS A 169 2.07 -14.14 3.56
C CYS A 169 3.26 -13.31 3.04
N VAL A 170 3.84 -12.53 3.94
CA VAL A 170 5.12 -11.87 3.77
C VAL A 170 6.13 -12.48 4.73
N VAL A 171 7.34 -12.70 4.23
CA VAL A 171 8.48 -13.21 5.00
C VAL A 171 9.27 -12.02 5.57
N THR A 172 10.13 -12.25 6.56
CA THR A 172 10.93 -11.19 7.23
C THR A 172 11.83 -10.37 6.29
N ASP A 173 12.10 -10.85 5.07
CA ASP A 173 12.85 -10.14 4.04
C ASP A 173 11.98 -9.20 3.18
N GLY A 174 10.66 -9.19 3.39
CA GLY A 174 9.70 -8.37 2.64
C GLY A 174 9.16 -9.04 1.38
N LEU A 175 9.54 -10.30 1.10
CA LEU A 175 9.12 -11.04 -0.07
C LEU A 175 7.85 -11.86 0.18
N LEU A 176 7.14 -12.18 -0.91
CA LEU A 176 5.89 -12.91 -0.89
C LEU A 176 6.13 -14.40 -0.58
N GLY A 177 5.23 -15.00 0.17
CA GLY A 177 5.16 -16.45 0.37
C GLY A 177 3.72 -16.94 0.37
N ASP A 178 3.52 -18.25 0.29
CA ASP A 178 2.23 -18.88 0.52
C ASP A 178 2.21 -19.63 1.85
N ILE A 179 1.05 -19.63 2.52
CA ILE A 179 0.86 -20.30 3.80
C ILE A 179 -0.55 -20.87 3.93
N GLY A 180 -0.76 -21.78 4.89
CA GLY A 180 -2.07 -22.34 5.17
C GLY A 180 -3.01 -21.24 5.66
N CYS A 181 -4.23 -21.18 5.13
CA CYS A 181 -5.20 -20.17 5.53
C CYS A 181 -5.69 -20.31 6.99
N ASN A 182 -5.48 -21.48 7.59
CA ASN A 182 -5.85 -21.80 8.97
C ASN A 182 -4.66 -21.73 9.94
N ASP A 183 -3.47 -21.36 9.48
CA ASP A 183 -2.33 -21.15 10.35
C ASP A 183 -2.57 -19.93 11.23
N LYS A 184 -2.16 -20.01 12.51
CA LYS A 184 -2.28 -18.88 13.44
C LYS A 184 -0.98 -18.08 13.42
N ILE A 185 -0.93 -17.05 12.60
CA ILE A 185 0.24 -16.18 12.44
C ILE A 185 -0.14 -14.71 12.60
N SER A 186 0.88 -13.86 12.73
CA SER A 186 0.69 -12.41 12.76
C SER A 186 0.28 -11.89 11.37
N PHE A 187 -0.06 -10.61 11.25
CA PHE A 187 -0.59 -10.05 10.00
C PHE A 187 -0.37 -8.54 9.91
N PHE A 188 -0.32 -8.03 8.68
CA PHE A 188 -0.24 -6.61 8.39
C PHE A 188 -1.59 -6.09 7.89
N CYS A 189 -2.00 -4.96 8.44
CA CYS A 189 -3.11 -4.19 7.92
C CYS A 189 -2.59 -2.91 7.24
N GLU A 190 -3.35 -2.41 6.29
CA GLU A 190 -3.06 -1.23 5.47
C GLU A 190 -4.29 -0.32 5.36
N TYR A 191 -4.03 0.99 5.26
CA TYR A 191 -4.95 1.95 4.65
C TYR A 191 -4.24 2.67 3.51
N ASP A 192 -4.86 2.57 2.36
CA ASP A 192 -4.48 3.34 1.19
C ASP A 192 -4.77 4.83 1.41
N LEU A 193 -3.84 5.66 0.95
CA LEU A 193 -4.00 7.12 0.93
C LEU A 193 -5.02 7.59 -0.13
N SER A 194 -5.45 6.70 -1.02
CA SER A 194 -6.35 6.97 -2.15
C SER A 194 -7.80 6.52 -1.94
N TRP A 195 -8.10 5.77 -0.87
CA TRP A 195 -9.47 5.34 -0.56
C TRP A 195 -10.30 6.52 0.00
N GLY A 196 -10.96 7.22 -0.92
CA GLY A 196 -11.78 8.40 -0.61
C GLY A 196 -12.08 9.32 -1.80
N ILE A 197 -11.63 8.98 -3.01
CA ILE A 197 -12.01 9.69 -4.24
C ILE A 197 -12.86 8.73 -5.11
N LEU A 198 -14.14 8.61 -4.76
CA LEU A 198 -15.20 8.15 -5.65
C LEU A 198 -16.22 9.27 -5.81
#